data_AF-A0A1F8S7B8-F1
#
_entry.id   AF-A0A1F8S7B8-F1
#
_cell.length_a   1.000
_cell.length_b   1.000
_cell.length_c   1.000
_cell.angle_alpha   90.00
_cell.angle_beta   90.00
_cell.angle_gamma   90.00
#
_symmetry.space_group_name_H-M   'P 1'
#
loop_
_entity.id
_entity.type
_entity.pdbx_description
1 polymer ?
#
loop_
_entity_poly.entity_id
_entity_poly.type
_entity_poly.pdbx_seq_one_letter_code
_entity_poly.pdbx_strand_id
1 'polypeptide(L)'
;MTMTDVSGPLERVVEALARLAARGETIEDEWTYVHDLETVWVARLRAVAVAGAAAEPPPPGPTPAELEAALDRLVAEADLVTDPHRAIDWLSTLPQATLVALGEAAW
;
A
#
# COMPACT_ATOMS: atom_id res chain seq x y z
N MET A 1 13.72 7.74 21.89
CA MET A 1 13.50 6.72 20.85
C MET A 1 12.46 7.32 19.92
N THR A 2 12.81 7.62 18.67
CA THR A 2 11.88 8.30 17.75
C THR A 2 10.88 7.27 17.27
N MET A 3 9.60 7.47 17.59
CA MET A 3 8.48 6.70 17.04
C MET A 3 8.60 6.69 15.51
N THR A 4 8.55 5.51 14.90
CA THR A 4 8.61 5.36 13.44
C THR A 4 7.28 5.85 12.86
N ASP A 5 7.23 7.11 12.42
CA ASP A 5 6.05 7.64 11.73
C ASP A 5 6.01 7.09 10.29
N VAL A 6 5.23 6.04 10.08
CA VAL A 6 5.03 5.40 8.78
C VAL A 6 3.94 6.07 7.95
N SER A 7 3.27 7.11 8.48
CA SER A 7 2.09 7.71 7.84
C SER A 7 2.40 8.34 6.49
N GLY A 8 3.53 9.04 6.39
CA GLY A 8 3.98 9.67 5.13
C GLY A 8 4.24 8.65 4.03
N PRO A 9 5.11 7.65 4.24
CA PRO A 9 5.32 6.56 3.28
C PRO A 9 4.04 5.79 2.93
N LEU A 10 3.16 5.50 3.90
CA LEU A 10 1.90 4.81 3.61
C LEU A 10 0.95 5.64 2.76
N GLU A 11 0.87 6.96 2.95
CA GLU A 11 0.01 7.79 2.11
C GLU A 11 0.51 7.79 0.65
N ARG A 12 1.82 7.74 0.42
CA ARG A 12 2.37 7.57 -0.94
C ARG A 12 1.95 6.24 -1.58
N VAL A 13 1.86 5.17 -0.79
CA VAL A 13 1.32 3.87 -1.25
C VAL A 13 -0.17 4.00 -1.58
N VAL A 14 -0.96 4.68 -0.75
CA VAL A 14 -2.39 4.94 -0.99
C VAL A 14 -2.58 5.73 -2.28
N GLU A 15 -1.77 6.76 -2.52
CA GLU A 15 -1.81 7.53 -3.76
C GLU A 15 -1.43 6.69 -4.99
N ALA A 16 -0.46 5.78 -4.85
CA ALA A 16 -0.10 4.84 -5.91
C ALA A 16 -1.23 3.85 -6.20
N LEU A 17 -1.93 3.38 -5.16
CA LEU A 17 -3.11 2.54 -5.30
C LEU A 17 -4.23 3.25 -6.07
N ALA A 18 -4.49 4.53 -5.79
CA ALA A 18 -5.47 5.33 -6.52
C ALA A 18 -5.10 5.50 -8.01
N ARG A 19 -3.80 5.63 -8.32
CA ARG A 19 -3.33 5.68 -9.73
C ARG A 19 -3.53 4.34 -10.45
N LEU A 20 -3.35 3.22 -9.75
CA LEU A 20 -3.66 1.89 -10.30
C LEU A 20 -5.17 1.72 -10.51
N ALA A 21 -6.00 2.18 -9.57
CA ALA A 21 -7.45 2.12 -9.68
C ALA A 21 -7.95 2.92 -10.88
N ALA A 22 -7.46 4.15 -11.06
CA ALA A 22 -7.75 4.98 -12.22
C ALA A 22 -7.35 4.34 -13.57
N ARG A 23 -6.32 3.47 -13.58
CA ARG A 23 -5.94 2.69 -14.77
C ARG A 23 -6.88 1.49 -14.95
N GLY A 24 -7.17 0.76 -13.89
CA GLY A 24 -8.02 -0.43 -13.90
C GLY A 24 -9.49 -0.15 -14.23
N GLU A 25 -10.05 0.97 -13.76
CA GLU A 25 -11.44 1.35 -13.99
C GLU A 25 -11.77 1.62 -15.47
N THR A 26 -10.74 1.73 -16.32
CA THR A 26 -10.91 1.82 -17.77
C THR A 26 -11.46 0.52 -18.39
N ILE A 27 -11.42 -0.59 -17.65
CA ILE A 27 -12.06 -1.85 -18.00
C ILE A 27 -13.49 -1.85 -17.44
N GLU A 28 -14.47 -1.57 -18.30
CA GLU A 28 -15.88 -1.39 -17.92
C GLU A 28 -16.45 -2.57 -17.10
N ASP A 29 -16.15 -3.80 -17.52
CA ASP A 29 -16.64 -5.02 -16.85
C ASP A 29 -16.08 -5.20 -15.43
N GLU A 30 -14.95 -4.56 -15.12
CA GLU A 30 -14.23 -4.68 -13.84
C GLU A 30 -14.43 -3.47 -12.94
N TRP A 31 -15.20 -2.45 -13.36
CA TRP A 31 -15.30 -1.17 -12.66
C TRP A 31 -15.66 -1.31 -11.17
N THR A 32 -16.68 -2.11 -10.86
CA THR A 32 -17.12 -2.37 -9.48
C THR A 32 -16.02 -3.09 -8.69
N TYR A 33 -15.38 -4.08 -9.32
CA TYR A 33 -14.33 -4.86 -8.67
C TYR A 33 -13.12 -3.97 -8.30
N VAL A 34 -12.72 -3.07 -9.19
CA VAL A 34 -11.65 -2.08 -8.94
C VAL A 34 -11.96 -1.17 -7.75
N HIS A 35 -13.17 -0.62 -7.70
CA HIS A 35 -13.59 0.28 -6.63
C HIS A 35 -13.72 -0.42 -5.28
N ASP A 36 -14.20 -1.67 -5.27
CA ASP A 36 -14.28 -2.49 -4.06
C ASP A 36 -12.87 -2.77 -3.51
N LEU A 37 -11.92 -3.14 -4.39
CA LEU A 37 -10.53 -3.36 -4.00
C LEU A 37 -9.88 -2.08 -3.45
N GLU A 38 -10.00 -0.95 -4.15
CA GLU A 38 -9.44 0.32 -3.69
C GLU A 38 -9.99 0.68 -2.31
N THR A 39 -11.31 0.62 -2.13
CA THR A 39 -11.98 0.96 -0.87
C THR A 39 -11.46 0.10 0.29
N VAL A 40 -11.42 -1.21 0.11
CA VAL A 40 -10.98 -2.16 1.16
C VAL A 40 -9.51 -1.95 1.51
N TRP A 41 -8.65 -1.81 0.51
CA TRP A 41 -7.22 -1.70 0.74
C TRP A 41 -6.82 -0.35 1.32
N VAL A 42 -7.41 0.76 0.88
CA VAL A 42 -7.19 2.08 1.50
C VAL A 42 -7.59 2.05 2.97
N ALA A 43 -8.75 1.48 3.30
CA ALA A 43 -9.20 1.36 4.68
C ALA A 43 -8.24 0.52 5.53
N ARG A 44 -7.76 -0.62 5.01
CA ARG A 44 -6.81 -1.49 5.72
C ARG A 44 -5.46 -0.82 5.94
N LEU A 45 -4.88 -0.18 4.93
CA LEU A 45 -3.58 0.49 5.04
C LEU A 45 -3.64 1.64 6.06
N ARG A 46 -4.70 2.46 6.04
CA ARG A 46 -4.89 3.53 7.02
C ARG A 46 -5.07 2.99 8.45
N ALA A 47 -5.78 1.87 8.61
CA ALA A 47 -5.90 1.22 9.92
C ALA A 47 -4.55 0.74 10.46
N VAL A 48 -3.67 0.21 9.60
CA VAL A 48 -2.30 -0.19 9.98
C VAL A 48 -1.47 1.02 10.39
N ALA A 49 -1.54 2.14 9.65
CA ALA A 49 -0.82 3.37 10.02
C ALA A 49 -1.18 3.83 11.44
N VAL A 50 -2.47 3.83 11.76
CA VAL A 50 -2.97 4.22 13.10
C VAL A 50 -2.52 3.23 14.18
N ALA A 51 -2.57 1.93 13.91
CA ALA A 51 -2.17 0.89 14.87
C ALA A 51 -0.65 0.91 15.14
N GLY A 52 0.17 1.07 14.11
CA GLY A 52 1.62 1.14 14.22
C GLY A 52 2.10 2.35 15.03
N ALA A 53 1.43 3.50 14.89
CA ALA A 53 1.72 4.69 15.69
C ALA A 53 1.43 4.52 17.19
N ALA A 54 0.61 3.52 17.57
CA ALA A 54 0.25 3.26 18.96
C ALA A 54 1.12 2.16 19.64
N ALA A 55 2.00 1.48 18.90
CA ALA A 55 2.79 0.35 19.41
C ALA A 55 4.12 0.81 20.04
N GLU A 56 4.28 0.61 21.36
CA GLU A 56 5.50 0.89 22.12
C GLU A 56 5.89 -0.31 22.99
N PRO A 57 7.14 -0.83 22.93
CA PRO A 57 8.18 -0.53 21.94
C PRO A 57 7.91 -1.24 20.60
N PRO A 58 8.45 -0.73 19.48
CA PRO A 58 8.26 -1.37 18.17
C PRO A 58 8.87 -2.78 18.17
N PRO A 59 8.24 -3.75 17.48
CA PRO A 59 8.81 -5.07 17.32
C PRO A 59 10.17 -5.00 16.59
N PRO A 60 11.06 -6.00 16.76
CA PRO A 60 12.28 -6.09 15.97
C PRO A 60 11.93 -6.14 14.47
N GLY A 61 12.57 -5.28 13.69
CA GLY A 61 12.24 -5.08 12.27
C GLY A 61 13.21 -4.13 11.57
N PRO A 62 12.95 -3.78 10.30
CA PRO A 62 13.74 -2.81 9.56
C PRO A 62 13.76 -1.46 10.29
N THR A 63 14.86 -0.72 10.13
CA THR A 63 14.93 0.67 10.58
C THR A 63 13.89 1.53 9.85
N PRO A 64 13.48 2.68 10.41
CA PRO A 64 12.55 3.60 9.74
C PRO A 64 12.96 3.95 8.31
N ALA A 65 14.27 4.19 8.10
CA ALA A 65 14.81 4.54 6.79
C ALA A 65 14.78 3.36 5.80
N GLU A 66 15.04 2.14 6.25
CA GLU A 66 14.93 0.94 5.40
C GLU A 66 13.49 0.68 5.00
N LEU A 67 12.54 0.86 5.92
CA LEU A 67 11.12 0.73 5.65
C LEU A 67 10.65 1.80 4.65
N GLU A 68 11.00 3.06 4.87
CA GLU A 68 10.66 4.15 3.94
C GLU A 68 11.20 3.87 2.54
N ALA A 69 12.49 3.49 2.43
CA ALA A 69 13.09 3.16 1.14
C ALA A 69 12.43 1.95 0.46
N ALA A 70 11.97 0.95 1.22
CA ALA A 70 11.25 -0.20 0.69
C ALA A 70 9.88 0.21 0.14
N LEU A 71 9.13 1.05 0.86
CA LEU A 71 7.82 1.54 0.42
C LEU A 71 7.93 2.46 -0.80
N ASP A 72 8.92 3.37 -0.83
CA ASP A 72 9.18 4.22 -1.98
C ASP A 72 9.54 3.39 -3.22
N ARG A 73 10.27 2.29 -3.05
CA ARG A 73 10.56 1.36 -4.14
C ARG A 73 9.30 0.67 -4.64
N LEU A 74 8.41 0.20 -3.75
CA LEU A 74 7.14 -0.41 -4.13
C LEU A 74 6.25 0.56 -4.92
N VAL A 75 6.19 1.84 -4.49
CA VAL A 75 5.49 2.90 -5.22
C VAL A 75 6.09 3.09 -6.61
N ALA A 76 7.42 3.17 -6.71
CA ALA A 76 8.09 3.33 -8.00
C ALA A 76 7.79 2.16 -8.96
N GLU A 77 7.78 0.91 -8.47
CA GLU A 77 7.40 -0.26 -9.28
C GLU A 77 5.94 -0.22 -9.72
N ALA A 78 5.02 0.18 -8.83
CA ALA A 78 3.60 0.33 -9.17
C ALA A 78 3.38 1.40 -10.26
N ASP A 79 4.13 2.49 -10.22
CA ASP A 79 4.01 3.58 -11.19
C ASP A 79 4.41 3.15 -12.62
N LEU A 80 5.26 2.13 -12.76
CA LEU A 80 5.65 1.54 -14.06
C LEU A 80 4.53 0.73 -14.72
N VAL A 81 3.44 0.39 -14.01
CA VAL A 81 2.38 -0.49 -14.52
C VAL A 81 1.41 0.25 -15.45
N THR A 82 1.66 0.23 -16.75
CA THR A 82 0.82 0.96 -17.72
C THR A 82 -0.36 0.17 -18.29
N ASP A 83 -0.35 -1.16 -18.19
CA ASP A 83 -1.42 -2.02 -18.69
C ASP A 83 -2.61 -2.07 -17.71
N PRO A 84 -3.86 -1.84 -18.15
CA PRO A 84 -5.03 -1.83 -17.26
C PRO A 84 -5.28 -3.14 -16.51
N HIS A 85 -5.12 -4.31 -17.14
CA HIS A 85 -5.35 -5.59 -16.47
C HIS A 85 -4.29 -5.85 -15.40
N ARG A 86 -3.03 -5.57 -15.72
CA ARG A 86 -1.94 -5.57 -14.73
C ARG A 86 -2.17 -4.58 -13.60
N ALA A 87 -2.78 -3.42 -13.87
CA ALA A 87 -3.11 -2.47 -12.81
C ALA A 87 -4.09 -3.07 -11.80
N ILE A 88 -5.07 -3.85 -12.25
CA ILE A 88 -6.01 -4.59 -11.40
C ILE A 88 -5.28 -5.63 -10.54
N ASP A 89 -4.37 -6.42 -11.11
CA ASP A 89 -3.54 -7.37 -10.33
C ASP A 89 -2.75 -6.65 -9.22
N TRP A 90 -2.26 -5.45 -9.53
CA TRP A 90 -1.49 -4.63 -8.60
C TRP A 90 -2.33 -3.96 -7.51
N LEU A 91 -3.66 -3.84 -7.68
CA LEU A 91 -4.56 -3.36 -6.64
C LEU A 91 -4.56 -4.27 -5.40
N SER A 92 -4.25 -5.56 -5.56
CA SER A 92 -4.05 -6.47 -4.42
C SER A 92 -2.57 -6.67 -4.08
N THR A 93 -1.69 -6.65 -5.08
CA THR A 93 -0.24 -6.90 -4.88
C THR A 93 0.42 -5.78 -4.07
N LEU A 94 0.17 -4.51 -4.39
CA LEU A 94 0.82 -3.38 -3.74
C LEU A 94 0.46 -3.28 -2.24
N PRO A 95 -0.82 -3.38 -1.83
CA PRO A 95 -1.19 -3.40 -0.42
C PRO A 95 -0.60 -4.59 0.32
N GLN A 96 -0.64 -5.80 -0.26
CA GLN A 96 -0.08 -6.98 0.39
C GLN A 96 1.44 -6.87 0.58
N ALA A 97 2.19 -6.42 -0.42
CA ALA A 97 3.63 -6.19 -0.31
C ALA A 97 3.96 -5.13 0.75
N THR A 98 3.13 -4.09 0.84
CA THR A 98 3.22 -3.05 1.89
C THR A 98 3.01 -3.65 3.28
N LEU A 99 1.99 -4.50 3.46
CA LEU A 99 1.75 -5.19 4.73
C LEU A 99 2.94 -6.08 5.13
N VAL A 100 3.51 -6.83 4.18
CA VAL A 100 4.71 -7.65 4.43
C VAL A 100 5.89 -6.79 4.89
N ALA A 101 6.13 -5.64 4.25
CA ALA A 101 7.20 -4.73 4.64
C ALA A 101 7.01 -4.18 6.07
N LEU A 102 5.76 -4.01 6.50
CA LEU A 102 5.38 -3.58 7.85
C LEU A 102 5.38 -4.71 8.88
N GLY A 103 5.64 -5.96 8.47
CA GLY A 103 5.53 -7.13 9.34
C GLY A 103 4.09 -7.53 9.69
N GLU A 104 3.11 -7.02 8.95
CA GLU A 104 1.70 -7.37 9.08
C GLU A 104 1.37 -8.65 8.31
N ALA A 105 0.30 -9.34 8.71
CA ALA A 105 -0.20 -10.48 7.95
C ALA A 105 -0.77 -10.02 6.60
N ALA A 106 -0.21 -10.54 5.51
CA ALA A 106 -0.80 -10.48 4.17
C ALA A 106 -1.74 -11.68 3.97
N TRP A 107 -2.90 -11.43 3.37
CA TRP A 107 -3.91 -12.43 3.02
C TRP A 107 -4.48 -12.11 1.64
#